data_AF-A0A2C6MGH4-F1
#
_entry.id   AF-A0A2C6MGH4-F1
#
_cell.length_a   1.000
_cell.length_b   1.000
_cell.length_c   1.000
_cell.angle_alpha   90.00
_cell.angle_beta   90.00
_cell.angle_gamma   90.00
#
_symmetry.space_group_name_H-M   'P 1'
#
loop_
_entity.id
_entity.type
_entity.pdbx_description
1 polymer ?
#
loop_
_entity_poly.entity_id
_entity_poly.type
_entity_poly.pdbx_seq_one_letter_code
_entity_poly.pdbx_strand_id
1 'polypeptide(L)' 'MVDINTEGLEIAPLSEEQINALNNVQAQLNEMAKIDQEIYLLAVTRNEGAK' A
#
# COMPACT_ATOMS: atom_id res chain seq x y z
N MET A 1 16.64 5.44 -0.44
CA MET A 1 15.46 4.60 -0.21
C MET A 1 15.04 4.82 1.23
N VAL A 2 13.75 5.02 1.49
CA VAL A 2 13.25 5.01 2.87
C VAL A 2 13.08 3.55 3.25
N ASP A 3 13.80 3.08 4.28
CA ASP A 3 13.61 1.74 4.80
C ASP A 3 12.34 1.71 5.66
N ILE A 4 11.28 1.12 5.11
CA ILE A 4 10.06 0.84 5.85
C ILE A 4 10.26 -0.51 6.54
N ASN A 5 10.25 -0.54 7.88
CA ASN A 5 10.27 -1.80 8.61
C ASN A 5 8.93 -2.53 8.40
N THR A 6 8.97 -3.62 7.64
CA THR A 6 7.81 -4.48 7.35
C THR A 6 7.69 -5.68 8.29
N GLU A 7 8.55 -5.78 9.31
CA GLU A 7 8.47 -6.85 10.30
C GLU A 7 7.14 -6.80 11.08
N GLY A 8 6.48 -7.95 11.18
CA GLY A 8 5.17 -8.07 11.84
C GLY A 8 3.99 -7.49 11.05
N LEU A 9 4.20 -7.11 9.78
CA LEU A 9 3.14 -6.68 8.88
C LEU A 9 2.64 -7.85 8.02
N GLU A 10 1.33 -7.97 7.91
CA GLU A 10 0.63 -8.92 7.04
C GLU A 10 -0.20 -8.15 6.00
N ILE A 11 -0.50 -8.79 4.86
CA ILE A 11 -1.35 -8.18 3.84
C ILE A 11 -2.73 -7.90 4.43
N ALA A 12 -3.19 -6.66 4.32
CA ALA A 12 -4.51 -6.29 4.81
C ALA A 12 -5.59 -6.99 3.95
N PRO A 13 -6.57 -7.69 4.55
CA PRO A 13 -7.73 -8.15 3.82
C PRO A 13 -8.63 -6.95 3.48
N LEU A 14 -8.66 -6.58 2.20
CA LEU A 14 -9.43 -5.43 1.71
C LEU A 14 -10.73 -5.89 1.05
N SER A 15 -11.80 -5.10 1.22
CA SER A 15 -13.00 -5.19 0.39
C SER A 15 -12.72 -4.67 -1.03
N GLU A 16 -13.58 -5.01 -1.99
CA GLU A 16 -13.46 -4.50 -3.37
C GLU A 16 -13.48 -2.96 -3.43
N GLU A 17 -14.32 -2.31 -2.62
CA GLU A 17 -14.39 -0.84 -2.53
C GLU A 17 -13.04 -0.26 -2.06
N GLN A 18 -12.42 -0.88 -1.06
CA GLN A 18 -11.11 -0.46 -0.55
C GLN A 18 -9.99 -0.69 -1.58
N ILE A 19 -10.03 -1.81 -2.32
CA ILE A 19 -9.09 -2.09 -3.41
C ILE A 19 -9.20 -1.02 -4.50
N ASN A 20 -10.43 -0.68 -4.92
CA ASN A 20 -10.66 0.34 -5.93
C ASN A 20 -10.15 1.71 -5.48
N ALA A 21 -10.38 2.09 -4.23
CA ALA A 21 -9.82 3.31 -3.66
C ALA A 21 -8.28 3.31 -3.68
N LEU A 22 -7.64 2.20 -3.29
CA LEU A 22 -6.18 2.05 -3.31
C LEU A 22 -5.61 2.20 -4.72
N ASN A 23 -6.23 1.57 -5.71
CA ASN A 23 -5.81 1.63 -7.11
C ASN A 23 -5.93 3.05 -7.68
N ASN A 24 -6.99 3.78 -7.33
CA ASN A 24 -7.15 5.18 -7.76
C ASN A 24 -6.04 6.08 -7.19
N VAL A 25 -5.69 5.91 -5.91
CA VAL A 25 -4.58 6.65 -5.29
C VAL A 25 -3.26 6.26 -5.94
N GLN A 26 -3.03 4.97 -6.22
CA GLN A 26 -1.83 4.52 -6.93
C GLN A 26 -1.71 5.17 -8.32
N ALA A 27 -2.81 5.24 -9.08
CA ALA A 27 -2.82 5.89 -10.39
C ALA A 27 -2.44 7.38 -10.28
N GLN A 28 -3.04 8.11 -9.34
CA GLN A 28 -2.73 9.53 -9.09
C GLN A 28 -1.25 9.73 -8.73
N LEU A 29 -0.68 8.87 -7.88
CA LEU A 29 0.74 8.95 -7.52
C LEU A 29 1.66 8.72 -8.74
N ASN A 30 1.29 7.79 -9.62
CA ASN A 30 2.03 7.51 -10.84
C ASN A 30 1.95 8.65 -11.85
N GLU A 31 0.80 9.32 -11.99
CA GLU A 31 0.68 10.52 -12.84
C GLU A 31 1.55 11.69 -12.35
N MET A 32 1.74 11.80 -11.03
CA MET A 32 2.58 12.81 -10.41
C MET A 32 4.06 12.44 -10.39
N ALA A 33 4.38 11.16 -10.58
CA ALA A 33 5.74 10.65 -10.51
C ALA A 33 6.55 11.20 -11.70
N LYS A 34 7.72 11.77 -11.38
CA LYS A 34 8.70 12.24 -12.39
C LYS A 34 9.78 11.18 -12.68
N ILE A 35 9.51 9.93 -12.31
CA ILE A 35 10.42 8.81 -12.39
C ILE A 35 9.84 7.79 -13.37
N ASP A 36 10.69 7.16 -14.19
CA ASP A 36 10.31 6.09 -15.14
C ASP A 36 10.08 4.74 -14.42
N GLN A 37 9.42 4.79 -13.27
CA GLN A 37 9.14 3.62 -12.45
C GLN A 37 7.72 3.70 -11.91
N GLU A 38 7.00 2.59 -11.98
CA GLU A 38 5.67 2.50 -11.41
C GLU A 38 5.73 2.38 -9.88
N ILE A 39 4.95 3.21 -9.21
CA ILE A 39 4.69 3.16 -7.78
C ILE A 39 3.59 2.12 -7.54
N TYR A 40 3.86 1.16 -6.67
CA TYR A 40 2.89 0.18 -6.18
C TYR A 40 2.54 0.46 -4.72
N LEU A 41 1.25 0.46 -4.39
CA LEU A 41 0.77 0.60 -3.02
C LEU A 41 0.47 -0.77 -2.41
N LEU A 42 0.99 -1.02 -1.22
CA LEU A 42 0.71 -2.22 -0.46
C LEU A 42 0.01 -1.84 0.85
N ALA A 43 -1.24 -2.30 1.01
CA ALA A 43 -1.96 -2.18 2.26
C ALA A 43 -1.58 -3.33 3.20
N VAL A 44 -1.17 -2.99 4.41
CA VAL A 44 -0.75 -3.97 5.43
C VAL A 44 -1.41 -3.68 6.77
N THR A 45 -1.68 -4.75 7.51
CA THR A 45 -2.11 -4.71 8.90
C THR A 45 -0.98 -5.21 9.79
N ARG A 46 -0.75 -4.54 10.92
CA ARG A 46 0.16 -5.06 11.94
C ARG A 46 -0.60 -5.99 12.87
N ASN A 47 -0.11 -7.21 13.00
CA ASN A 47 -0.62 -8.15 13.98
C ASN A 47 0.04 -7.84 15.34
N GLU A 48 -0.34 -6.73 15.98
CA GLU A 48 0.00 -6.53 17.39
C GLU A 48 -0.89 -7.50 18.16
N GLY A 49 -0.30 -8.63 18.58
CA GLY A 49 -0.99 -9.83 19.08
C GLY A 49 -2.37 -9.55 19.67
N ALA A 50 -3.38 -10.20 19.08
CA ALA A 50 -4.76 -10.31 19.56
C ALA A 50 -4.97 -9.68 20.94
N LYS A 51 -5.62 -8.52 20.97
CA LYS A 51 -6.23 -8.05 22.23
C LYS A 51 -7.20 -9.08 22.77
#